data_AF-A0A832WZ19-F1
#
_entry.id   AF-A0A832WZ19-F1
#
_cell.length_a   1.000
_cell.length_b   1.000
_cell.length_c   1.000
_cell.angle_alpha   90.00
_cell.angle_beta   90.00
_cell.angle_gamma   90.00
#
_symmetry.space_group_name_H-M   'P 1'
#
loop_
_entity.id
_entity.type
_entity.pdbx_description
1 polymer ?
#
loop_
_entity_poly.entity_id
_entity_poly.type
_entity_poly.pdbx_seq_one_letter_code
_entity_poly.pdbx_strand_id
1 'polypeptide(L)'
;MIEVKSKVLVVVLALAVVLLATPMLGTVMAAPATRIKGVTATMTVTMTSVYTAHDHGILQVREGVATGTVTINIPGQPPLVGTLYAEFLGTMKLEHPMPGPWLEAETLMVGHPVFTFTGEGTTGTFEGIRHNKVIGFPDPVVSYINTRLDLHGTGDFLGQTLKLSYEGAPPIALEGWLLIPN
;
A
#
# COMPACT_ATOMS: atom_id res chain seq x y z
N MET A 1 -63.55 13.33 14.03
CA MET A 1 -62.21 13.52 13.43
C MET A 1 -61.14 12.97 14.39
N ILE A 2 -61.12 11.66 14.61
CA ILE A 2 -60.19 10.95 15.50
C ILE A 2 -59.84 9.64 14.80
N GLU A 3 -59.17 9.70 13.65
CA GLU A 3 -58.80 8.49 12.90
C GLU A 3 -57.37 8.53 12.38
N VAL A 4 -56.75 9.70 12.37
CA VAL A 4 -55.39 9.90 11.83
C VAL A 4 -54.31 9.57 12.87
N LYS A 5 -54.59 9.75 14.18
CA LYS A 5 -53.59 9.52 15.25
C LYS A 5 -53.26 8.04 15.49
N SER A 6 -54.25 7.14 15.39
CA SER A 6 -54.04 5.70 15.63
C SER A 6 -53.28 5.00 14.50
N LYS A 7 -53.46 5.44 13.24
CA LYS A 7 -52.79 4.83 12.08
C LYS A 7 -51.29 5.15 12.05
N VAL A 8 -50.90 6.37 12.43
CA VAL A 8 -49.50 6.79 12.48
C VAL A 8 -48.72 6.08 13.59
N LEU A 9 -49.35 5.85 14.75
CA LEU A 9 -48.70 5.15 15.88
C LEU A 9 -48.39 3.68 15.56
N VAL A 10 -49.29 3.00 14.83
CA VAL A 10 -49.11 1.60 14.42
C VAL A 10 -48.00 1.46 13.38
N VAL A 11 -47.89 2.41 12.44
CA VAL A 11 -46.81 2.42 11.44
C VAL A 11 -45.44 2.64 12.09
N VAL A 12 -45.35 3.53 13.10
CA VAL A 12 -44.10 3.79 13.82
C VAL A 12 -43.70 2.60 14.70
N LEU A 13 -44.65 1.94 15.38
CA LEU A 13 -44.37 0.72 16.14
C LEU A 13 -43.95 -0.44 15.25
N ALA A 14 -44.59 -0.61 14.09
CA ALA A 14 -44.22 -1.64 13.13
C ALA A 14 -42.81 -1.41 12.57
N LEU A 15 -42.42 -0.15 12.28
CA LEU A 15 -41.07 0.18 11.82
C LEU A 15 -40.01 -0.07 12.91
N ALA A 16 -40.31 0.26 14.17
CA ALA A 16 -39.41 0.02 15.29
C ALA A 16 -39.24 -1.48 15.56
N VAL A 17 -40.31 -2.27 15.46
CA VAL A 17 -40.23 -3.74 15.59
C VAL A 17 -39.49 -4.35 14.40
N VAL A 18 -39.62 -3.82 13.17
CA VAL A 18 -38.80 -4.27 12.02
C VAL A 18 -37.33 -3.91 12.20
N LEU A 19 -37.00 -2.74 12.76
CA LEU A 19 -35.63 -2.34 13.07
C LEU A 19 -35.01 -3.14 14.24
N LEU A 20 -35.82 -3.57 15.20
CA LEU A 20 -35.40 -4.38 16.35
C LEU A 20 -35.41 -5.89 16.06
N ALA A 21 -36.24 -6.34 15.11
CA ALA A 21 -36.41 -7.73 14.70
C ALA A 21 -35.74 -8.06 13.36
N THR A 22 -35.13 -7.09 12.67
CA THR A 22 -33.94 -7.40 11.87
C THR A 22 -32.88 -7.77 12.88
N PRO A 23 -32.59 -9.07 13.09
CA PRO A 23 -31.37 -9.42 13.77
C PRO A 23 -30.24 -8.64 13.11
N MET A 24 -29.30 -8.22 13.92
CA MET A 24 -27.93 -7.92 13.50
C MET A 24 -27.32 -9.20 12.88
N LEU A 25 -27.93 -9.72 11.81
CA LEU A 25 -27.43 -10.73 10.89
C LEU A 25 -26.31 -10.05 10.12
N GLY A 26 -25.14 -10.06 10.75
CA GLY A 26 -23.95 -9.44 10.20
C GLY A 26 -22.75 -9.60 11.11
N THR A 27 -22.92 -9.77 12.41
CA THR A 27 -21.87 -10.37 13.24
C THR A 27 -21.96 -11.89 13.13
N VAL A 28 -21.87 -12.40 11.89
CA VAL A 28 -21.05 -13.60 11.69
C VAL A 28 -19.72 -13.17 12.31
N MET A 29 -19.25 -13.87 13.34
CA MET A 29 -17.83 -13.77 13.68
C MET A 29 -17.11 -14.20 12.40
N ALA A 30 -16.78 -13.24 11.53
CA ALA A 30 -16.10 -13.51 10.28
C ALA A 30 -14.89 -14.34 10.67
N ALA A 31 -14.77 -15.54 10.10
CA ALA A 31 -13.71 -16.45 10.49
C ALA A 31 -12.38 -15.66 10.37
N PRO A 32 -11.46 -15.81 11.34
CA PRO A 32 -10.28 -14.96 11.42
C PRO A 32 -9.52 -14.98 10.09
N ALA A 33 -9.27 -13.80 9.51
CA ALA A 33 -8.65 -13.67 8.19
C ALA A 33 -7.43 -14.61 8.05
N THR A 34 -7.36 -15.32 6.93
CA THR A 34 -6.29 -16.27 6.67
C THR A 34 -5.00 -15.49 6.35
N ARG A 35 -3.93 -15.79 7.08
CA ARG A 35 -2.61 -15.16 6.88
C ARG A 35 -1.64 -16.14 6.22
N ILE A 36 -1.28 -15.86 4.97
CA ILE A 36 -0.24 -16.59 4.23
C ILE A 36 1.08 -15.87 4.44
N LYS A 37 2.01 -16.48 5.19
CA LYS A 37 3.37 -15.95 5.44
C LYS A 37 4.34 -16.39 4.34
N GLY A 38 5.49 -15.73 4.25
CA GLY A 38 6.56 -16.09 3.30
C GLY A 38 6.30 -15.59 1.88
N VAL A 39 5.45 -14.58 1.74
CA VAL A 39 5.24 -13.90 0.45
C VAL A 39 6.46 -13.05 0.17
N THR A 40 7.00 -13.14 -1.04
CA THR A 40 8.14 -12.31 -1.48
C THR A 40 7.78 -11.50 -2.72
N ALA A 41 8.41 -10.35 -2.89
CA ALA A 41 8.30 -9.56 -4.11
C ALA A 41 9.65 -9.04 -4.58
N THR A 42 9.94 -9.21 -5.87
CA THR A 42 11.08 -8.61 -6.55
C THR A 42 10.59 -7.60 -7.58
N MET A 43 11.35 -6.51 -7.74
CA MET A 43 10.93 -5.38 -8.56
C MET A 43 12.09 -4.88 -9.39
N THR A 44 11.82 -4.57 -10.65
CA THR A 44 12.73 -3.80 -11.50
C THR A 44 12.09 -2.45 -11.74
N VAL A 45 12.75 -1.37 -11.35
CA VAL A 45 12.15 -0.03 -11.28
C VAL A 45 13.04 0.99 -11.99
N THR A 46 12.43 1.78 -12.86
CA THR A 46 13.00 3.04 -13.37
C THR A 46 12.36 4.18 -12.62
N MET A 47 13.17 5.13 -12.13
CA MET A 47 12.70 6.27 -11.35
C MET A 47 13.03 7.58 -12.05
N THR A 48 12.08 8.51 -12.04
CA THR A 48 12.27 9.91 -12.39
C THR A 48 11.86 10.77 -11.20
N SER A 49 12.59 11.85 -10.94
CA SER A 49 12.28 12.75 -9.82
C SER A 49 12.78 14.15 -10.08
N VAL A 50 12.05 15.14 -9.58
CA VAL A 50 12.46 16.55 -9.57
C VAL A 50 12.82 16.94 -8.14
N TYR A 51 14.08 17.32 -7.94
CA TYR A 51 14.60 17.81 -6.67
C TYR A 51 14.57 19.33 -6.64
N THR A 52 14.04 19.91 -5.57
CA THR A 52 14.19 21.34 -5.26
C THR A 52 15.06 21.48 -4.02
N ALA A 53 16.12 22.28 -4.14
CA ALA A 53 16.93 22.66 -2.99
C ALA A 53 16.24 23.80 -2.22
N HIS A 54 16.17 23.65 -0.91
CA HIS A 54 15.71 24.65 0.03
C HIS A 54 16.86 25.13 0.91
N ASP A 55 16.71 26.32 1.49
CA ASP A 55 17.69 26.88 2.42
C ASP A 55 18.02 25.89 3.55
N HIS A 56 19.29 25.86 3.97
CA HIS A 56 19.86 24.94 4.98
C HIS A 56 20.08 23.49 4.53
N GLY A 57 20.25 23.24 3.23
CA GLY A 57 20.67 21.92 2.74
C GLY A 57 19.54 20.88 2.77
N ILE A 58 18.29 21.29 2.61
CA ILE A 58 17.16 20.36 2.49
C ILE A 58 16.85 20.18 1.01
N LEU A 59 16.82 18.93 0.52
CA LEU A 59 16.28 18.59 -0.79
C LEU A 59 14.86 18.04 -0.64
N GLN A 60 13.91 18.63 -1.36
CA GLN A 60 12.56 18.09 -1.48
C GLN A 60 12.38 17.43 -2.85
N VAL A 61 11.88 16.19 -2.83
CA VAL A 61 11.29 15.55 -4.00
C VAL A 61 9.82 15.90 -4.02
N ARG A 62 9.44 16.81 -4.91
CA ARG A 62 8.05 17.29 -5.04
C ARG A 62 7.21 16.44 -5.98
N GLU A 63 7.83 15.79 -6.94
CA GLU A 63 7.19 14.92 -7.90
C GLU A 63 8.20 13.83 -8.29
N GLY A 64 7.96 12.62 -7.81
CA GLY A 64 8.71 11.43 -8.14
C GLY A 64 7.79 10.38 -8.74
N VAL A 65 8.22 9.76 -9.83
CA VAL A 65 7.50 8.66 -10.49
C VAL A 65 8.42 7.46 -10.61
N ALA A 66 7.91 6.29 -10.28
CA ALA A 66 8.58 5.01 -10.41
C ALA A 66 7.71 4.07 -11.25
N THR A 67 8.29 3.49 -12.29
CA THR A 67 7.60 2.53 -13.17
C THR A 67 8.46 1.31 -13.38
N GLY A 68 7.84 0.16 -13.61
CA GLY A 68 8.58 -1.03 -14.00
C GLY A 68 7.78 -2.31 -13.84
N THR A 69 8.45 -3.37 -13.42
CA THR A 69 7.85 -4.70 -13.26
C THR A 69 7.94 -5.17 -11.81
N VAL A 70 7.00 -6.03 -11.44
CA VAL A 70 6.95 -6.67 -10.13
C VAL A 70 6.61 -8.15 -10.31
N THR A 71 7.31 -9.00 -9.57
CA THR A 71 6.99 -10.42 -9.44
C THR A 71 6.72 -10.73 -7.97
N ILE A 72 5.53 -11.24 -7.67
CA ILE A 72 5.14 -11.67 -6.32
C ILE A 72 5.09 -13.20 -6.29
N ASN A 73 5.76 -13.79 -5.31
CA ASN A 73 5.68 -15.22 -5.03
C ASN A 73 4.85 -15.45 -3.77
N ILE A 74 3.72 -16.13 -3.91
CA ILE A 74 2.87 -16.58 -2.81
C ILE A 74 3.10 -18.08 -2.65
N PRO A 75 3.44 -18.59 -1.45
CA PRO A 75 3.67 -20.02 -1.26
C PRO A 75 2.48 -20.88 -1.70
N GLY A 76 2.76 -21.91 -2.51
CA GLY A 76 1.75 -22.82 -3.03
C GLY A 76 0.93 -22.30 -4.22
N GLN A 77 1.28 -21.13 -4.77
CA GLN A 77 0.63 -20.57 -5.96
C GLN A 77 1.66 -20.28 -7.07
N PRO A 78 1.23 -20.24 -8.35
CA PRO A 78 2.06 -19.71 -9.43
C PRO A 78 2.48 -18.25 -9.14
N PRO A 79 3.68 -17.82 -9.57
CA PRO A 79 4.10 -16.42 -9.42
C PRO A 79 3.17 -15.45 -10.14
N LEU A 80 2.86 -14.32 -9.48
CA LEU A 80 2.14 -13.21 -10.09
C LEU A 80 3.16 -12.26 -10.71
N VAL A 81 3.12 -12.09 -12.03
CA VAL A 81 3.99 -11.17 -12.76
C VAL A 81 3.15 -10.01 -13.28
N GLY A 82 3.58 -8.80 -12.96
CA GLY A 82 2.81 -7.59 -13.23
C GLY A 82 3.67 -6.35 -13.46
N THR A 83 2.99 -5.23 -13.59
CA THR A 83 3.61 -3.92 -13.72
C THR A 83 3.51 -3.13 -12.42
N LEU A 84 4.46 -2.23 -12.23
CA LEU A 84 4.50 -1.25 -11.16
C LEU A 84 4.27 0.14 -11.75
N TYR A 85 3.41 0.90 -11.09
CA TYR A 85 3.42 2.35 -11.13
C TYR A 85 3.42 2.88 -9.69
N ALA A 86 4.21 3.91 -9.38
CA ALA A 86 4.17 4.56 -8.08
C ALA A 86 4.55 6.03 -8.17
N GLU A 87 3.72 6.90 -7.60
CA GLU A 87 4.08 8.29 -7.31
C GLU A 87 4.70 8.37 -5.93
N PHE A 88 5.68 9.25 -5.73
CA PHE A 88 6.30 9.44 -4.43
C PHE A 88 6.77 10.88 -4.19
N LEU A 89 6.77 11.25 -2.93
CA LEU A 89 7.27 12.50 -2.38
C LEU A 89 8.29 12.18 -1.30
N GLY A 90 9.24 13.07 -1.08
CA GLY A 90 10.22 12.86 -0.04
C GLY A 90 10.97 14.11 0.37
N THR A 91 11.54 14.07 1.56
CA THR A 91 12.46 15.09 2.05
C THR A 91 13.76 14.42 2.46
N MET A 92 14.86 15.02 2.04
CA MET A 92 16.22 14.63 2.38
C MET A 92 16.90 15.80 3.07
N LYS A 93 17.54 15.51 4.20
CA LYS A 93 18.40 16.48 4.86
C LYS A 93 19.84 16.20 4.45
N LEU A 94 20.48 17.18 3.84
CA LEU A 94 21.90 17.15 3.54
C LEU A 94 22.68 17.73 4.73
N GLU A 95 23.82 17.12 5.02
CA GLU A 95 24.75 17.66 6.01
C GLU A 95 25.60 18.81 5.43
N HIS A 96 25.77 18.82 4.11
CA HIS A 96 26.57 19.81 3.38
C HIS A 96 25.86 20.28 2.08
N PRO A 97 26.12 21.51 1.59
CA PRO A 97 25.53 22.03 0.35
C PRO A 97 25.86 21.18 -0.90
N MET A 98 25.04 21.28 -1.94
CA MET A 98 25.31 20.66 -3.25
C MET A 98 26.48 21.32 -3.99
N PRO A 99 27.29 20.54 -4.76
CA PRO A 99 27.22 19.08 -4.97
C PRO A 99 28.15 18.25 -4.03
N GLY A 100 27.81 16.98 -3.77
CA GLY A 100 28.71 16.02 -3.09
C GLY A 100 28.07 14.63 -2.93
N PRO A 101 28.83 13.58 -2.55
CA PRO A 101 28.23 12.37 -1.99
C PRO A 101 27.86 12.62 -0.53
N TRP A 102 26.59 12.38 -0.19
CA TRP A 102 26.06 12.44 1.16
C TRP A 102 25.72 11.02 1.63
N LEU A 103 26.75 10.31 2.07
CA LEU A 103 26.65 8.90 2.47
C LEU A 103 25.78 8.69 3.71
N GLU A 104 25.66 9.72 4.55
CA GLU A 104 24.85 9.74 5.76
C GLU A 104 23.49 10.44 5.56
N ALA A 105 23.22 10.98 4.35
CA ALA A 105 21.94 11.62 4.09
C ALA A 105 20.80 10.64 4.26
N GLU A 106 19.86 11.00 5.14
CA GLU A 106 18.63 10.27 5.33
C GLU A 106 17.51 10.91 4.51
N THR A 107 16.88 10.10 3.67
CA THR A 107 15.68 10.48 2.93
C THR A 107 14.49 9.70 3.45
N LEU A 108 13.44 10.42 3.83
CA LEU A 108 12.14 9.84 4.11
C LEU A 108 11.23 10.10 2.91
N MET A 109 10.75 9.01 2.30
CA MET A 109 9.82 9.06 1.19
C MET A 109 8.51 8.38 1.55
N VAL A 110 7.41 8.95 1.08
CA VAL A 110 6.09 8.33 1.06
C VAL A 110 5.64 8.26 -0.38
N GLY A 111 5.05 7.14 -0.78
CA GLY A 111 4.52 6.98 -2.12
C GLY A 111 3.27 6.13 -2.17
N HIS A 112 2.61 6.15 -3.32
CA HIS A 112 1.39 5.42 -3.60
C HIS A 112 1.63 4.43 -4.74
N PRO A 113 2.15 3.23 -4.45
CA PRO A 113 2.33 2.20 -5.45
C PRO A 113 1.01 1.54 -5.85
N VAL A 114 0.94 1.16 -7.12
CA VAL A 114 -0.08 0.32 -7.74
C VAL A 114 0.65 -0.81 -8.47
N PHE A 115 0.41 -2.04 -8.03
CA PHE A 115 0.89 -3.25 -8.69
C PHE A 115 -0.25 -3.83 -9.50
N THR A 116 -0.08 -3.92 -10.82
CA THR A 116 -1.14 -4.34 -11.74
C THR A 116 -0.82 -5.69 -12.34
N PHE A 117 -1.76 -6.64 -12.24
CA PHE A 117 -1.63 -7.99 -12.77
C PHE A 117 -2.73 -8.24 -13.80
N THR A 118 -2.33 -8.55 -15.03
CA THR A 118 -3.23 -8.85 -16.14
C THR A 118 -2.68 -10.04 -16.91
N GLY A 119 -3.42 -11.15 -16.93
CA GLY A 119 -3.00 -12.39 -17.60
C GLY A 119 -4.11 -13.44 -17.66
N GLU A 120 -3.79 -14.65 -18.12
CA GLU A 120 -4.73 -15.77 -18.28
C GLU A 120 -5.42 -16.13 -16.96
N GLY A 121 -6.60 -15.55 -16.71
CA GLY A 121 -7.43 -15.81 -15.54
C GLY A 121 -7.12 -14.96 -14.30
N THR A 122 -6.35 -13.87 -14.42
CA THR A 122 -6.14 -12.92 -13.31
C THR A 122 -6.14 -11.49 -13.82
N THR A 123 -7.01 -10.66 -13.26
CA THR A 123 -7.12 -9.22 -13.48
C THR A 123 -7.39 -8.52 -12.16
N GLY A 124 -6.42 -7.78 -11.66
CA GLY A 124 -6.56 -7.03 -10.42
C GLY A 124 -5.32 -6.21 -10.09
N THR A 125 -5.44 -5.37 -9.05
CA THR A 125 -4.33 -4.58 -8.54
C THR A 125 -4.12 -4.81 -7.05
N PHE A 126 -2.91 -4.52 -6.58
CA PHE A 126 -2.62 -4.19 -5.18
C PHE A 126 -2.15 -2.75 -5.12
N GLU A 127 -2.87 -1.90 -4.40
CA GLU A 127 -2.57 -0.47 -4.29
C GLU A 127 -2.56 0.00 -2.84
N GLY A 128 -1.75 1.00 -2.51
CA GLY A 128 -1.72 1.51 -1.14
C GLY A 128 -0.57 2.45 -0.88
N ILE A 129 0.07 2.30 0.28
CA ILE A 129 1.09 3.24 0.76
C ILE A 129 2.44 2.54 0.87
N ARG A 130 3.48 3.21 0.38
CA ARG A 130 4.89 2.87 0.57
C ARG A 130 5.54 3.90 1.49
N HIS A 131 6.25 3.43 2.49
CA HIS A 131 7.20 4.23 3.26
C HIS A 131 8.61 3.74 2.99
N ASN A 132 9.49 4.65 2.57
CA ASN A 132 10.90 4.35 2.43
C ASN A 132 11.74 5.28 3.30
N LYS A 133 12.69 4.70 4.02
CA LYS A 133 13.86 5.41 4.55
C LYS A 133 15.07 4.94 3.76
N VAL A 134 15.78 5.88 3.15
CA VAL A 134 17.02 5.62 2.39
C VAL A 134 18.17 6.33 3.07
N ILE A 135 19.28 5.63 3.23
CA ILE A 135 20.54 6.20 3.73
C ILE A 135 21.57 6.14 2.60
N GLY A 136 22.14 7.30 2.30
CA GLY A 136 23.15 7.49 1.24
C GLY A 136 22.59 8.11 -0.04
N PHE A 137 23.31 9.09 -0.58
CA PHE A 137 23.05 9.81 -1.84
C PHE A 137 24.37 10.30 -2.46
N PRO A 138 24.51 10.54 -3.78
CA PRO A 138 23.63 10.12 -4.87
C PRO A 138 23.86 8.65 -5.26
N ASP A 139 22.97 8.12 -6.08
CA ASP A 139 23.18 6.87 -6.84
C ASP A 139 24.61 6.83 -7.43
N PRO A 140 25.42 5.77 -7.20
CA PRO A 140 25.07 4.44 -6.70
C PRO A 140 25.26 4.20 -5.20
N VAL A 141 25.56 5.21 -4.40
CA VAL A 141 25.94 4.98 -2.99
C VAL A 141 24.74 4.95 -2.05
N VAL A 142 23.69 4.23 -2.44
CA VAL A 142 22.63 3.86 -1.50
C VAL A 142 23.14 2.69 -0.67
N SER A 143 23.48 2.96 0.58
CA SER A 143 24.09 1.97 1.48
C SER A 143 23.05 1.14 2.21
N TYR A 144 21.85 1.69 2.43
CA TYR A 144 20.81 1.03 3.20
C TYR A 144 19.41 1.57 2.88
N ILE A 145 18.44 0.65 2.84
CA ILE A 145 17.03 0.95 2.56
C ILE A 145 16.16 0.21 3.57
N ASN A 146 15.21 0.94 4.16
CA ASN A 146 14.07 0.37 4.87
C ASN A 146 12.81 0.71 4.08
N THR A 147 12.11 -0.30 3.58
CA THR A 147 10.86 -0.18 2.82
C THR A 147 9.74 -0.88 3.56
N ARG A 148 8.57 -0.24 3.63
CA ARG A 148 7.32 -0.85 4.11
C ARG A 148 6.20 -0.55 3.14
N LEU A 149 5.42 -1.57 2.80
CA LEU A 149 4.30 -1.53 1.88
C LEU A 149 3.07 -2.13 2.57
N ASP A 150 1.96 -1.41 2.50
CA ASP A 150 0.63 -1.89 2.88
C ASP A 150 -0.31 -1.66 1.69
N LEU A 151 -0.70 -2.75 1.02
CA LEU A 151 -1.39 -2.69 -0.26
C LEU A 151 -2.70 -3.47 -0.19
N HIS A 152 -3.79 -2.86 -0.64
CA HIS A 152 -5.11 -3.45 -0.67
C HIS A 152 -5.43 -3.92 -2.08
N GLY A 153 -6.02 -5.12 -2.16
CA GLY A 153 -6.36 -5.75 -3.42
C GLY A 153 -7.66 -5.22 -4.02
N THR A 154 -7.70 -5.13 -5.34
CA THR A 154 -8.89 -4.83 -6.15
C THR A 154 -9.08 -5.88 -7.25
N GLY A 155 -10.23 -5.89 -7.92
CA GLY A 155 -10.53 -6.89 -8.96
C GLY A 155 -10.51 -8.30 -8.38
N ASP A 156 -9.74 -9.21 -8.98
CA ASP A 156 -9.60 -10.60 -8.49
C ASP A 156 -8.93 -10.71 -7.10
N PHE A 157 -8.29 -9.63 -6.62
CA PHE A 157 -7.70 -9.57 -5.29
C PHE A 157 -8.59 -8.84 -4.27
N LEU A 158 -9.83 -8.51 -4.63
CA LEU A 158 -10.71 -7.70 -3.78
C LEU A 158 -10.82 -8.27 -2.35
N GLY A 159 -10.60 -7.40 -1.37
CA GLY A 159 -10.63 -7.74 0.06
C GLY A 159 -9.31 -8.28 0.60
N GLN A 160 -8.37 -8.68 -0.26
CA GLN A 160 -7.06 -9.14 0.18
C GLN A 160 -6.16 -7.96 0.57
N THR A 161 -5.21 -8.18 1.48
CA THR A 161 -4.22 -7.17 1.86
C THR A 161 -2.82 -7.77 1.84
N LEU A 162 -1.94 -7.17 1.05
CA LEU A 162 -0.54 -7.55 0.90
C LEU A 162 0.34 -6.61 1.72
N LYS A 163 1.07 -7.18 2.70
CA LYS A 163 2.04 -6.44 3.50
C LYS A 163 3.43 -6.94 3.20
N LEU A 164 4.31 -6.02 2.79
CA LEU A 164 5.67 -6.33 2.37
C LEU A 164 6.64 -5.35 3.01
N SER A 165 7.83 -5.82 3.34
CA SER A 165 8.88 -5.00 3.93
C SER A 165 10.26 -5.47 3.53
N TYR A 166 11.23 -4.57 3.61
CA TYR A 166 12.63 -4.86 3.41
C TYR A 166 13.46 -3.95 4.29
N GLU A 167 14.57 -4.47 4.81
CA GLU A 167 15.50 -3.72 5.64
C GLU A 167 16.92 -4.22 5.39
N GLY A 168 17.76 -3.44 4.71
CA GLY A 168 19.11 -3.87 4.37
C GLY A 168 19.77 -3.10 3.22
N ALA A 169 20.92 -3.61 2.78
CA ALA A 169 21.67 -3.10 1.64
C ALA A 169 21.20 -3.79 0.33
N PRO A 170 20.99 -3.04 -0.77
CA PRO A 170 20.56 -3.60 -2.05
C PRO A 170 21.36 -4.85 -2.48
N PRO A 171 20.75 -5.80 -3.22
CA PRO A 171 19.46 -5.72 -3.89
C PRO A 171 18.25 -5.89 -2.94
N ILE A 172 17.12 -5.26 -3.32
CA ILE A 172 15.88 -5.28 -2.55
C ILE A 172 15.05 -6.51 -2.94
N ALA A 173 14.84 -7.41 -1.99
CA ALA A 173 13.82 -8.46 -2.09
C ALA A 173 12.84 -8.26 -0.92
N LEU A 174 11.62 -7.84 -1.22
CA LEU A 174 10.61 -7.58 -0.21
C LEU A 174 10.05 -8.89 0.32
N GLU A 175 9.78 -8.95 1.62
CA GLU A 175 9.20 -10.12 2.28
C GLU A 175 8.02 -9.71 3.18
N GLY A 176 7.05 -10.62 3.34
CA GLY A 176 5.94 -10.39 4.25
C GLY A 176 4.83 -11.44 4.16
N TRP A 177 3.60 -10.97 4.04
CA TRP A 177 2.41 -11.82 4.09
C TRP A 177 1.22 -11.26 3.31
N LEU A 178 0.35 -12.18 2.90
CA LEU A 178 -0.96 -11.89 2.31
C LEU A 178 -2.05 -12.23 3.34
N LEU A 179 -3.00 -11.32 3.52
CA LEU A 179 -4.21 -11.51 4.33
C LEU A 179 -5.40 -11.70 3.38
N ILE A 180 -6.16 -12.77 3.58
CA ILE A 180 -7.37 -13.08 2.83
C ILE A 180 -8.55 -13.09 3.83
N PRO A 181 -9.57 -12.23 3.65
CA PRO A 181 -10.76 -12.27 4.49
C PRO A 181 -11.56 -13.55 4.22
N ASN A 182 -12.21 -14.12 5.25
CA ASN A 182 -13.09 -15.28 5.12
C ASN A 182 -14.56 -14.87 5.04
#